data_AF-A0A819IS03-F1
#
_entry.id   AF-A0A819IS03-F1
#
_cell.length_a   1.000
_cell.length_b   1.000
_cell.length_c   1.000
_cell.angle_alpha   90.00
_cell.angle_beta   90.00
_cell.angle_gamma   90.00
#
_symmetry.space_group_name_H-M   'P 1'
#
loop_
_entity.id
_entity.type
_entity.pdbx_description
1 polymer ?
#
loop_
_entity_poly.entity_id
_entity_poly.type
_entity_poly.pdbx_seq_one_letter_code
_entity_poly.pdbx_strand_id
1 'polypeptide(L)'
;MSFFIIVFLIGSWCLRACNYTPTNEHMSMLNAMWLFIVTFLTVGYGDFAPSTYCGRTIASLIGLFGILITALVITVLTQKLLLNRWEKYVHSFVLNVELAKNRKMQAANVIKFALQVWILKKKNVSKSSIRYLRAQRDLFQSIHFLHEIKQKQGQQVDNCVDQIDVVSVQRNTSAQVDAISEQLNIMQRYGCGC
;
A
#
# COMPACT_ATOMS: atom_id res chain seq x y z
N MET A 1 -17.29 13.01 -14.25
CA MET A 1 -16.72 14.33 -14.59
C MET A 1 -17.78 15.42 -14.59
N SER A 2 -18.92 15.24 -15.26
CA SER A 2 -20.00 16.24 -15.30
C SER A 2 -20.55 16.64 -13.92
N PHE A 3 -20.71 15.70 -13.00
CA PHE A 3 -21.18 15.96 -11.63
C PHE A 3 -20.25 16.91 -10.85
N PHE A 4 -18.92 16.72 -10.94
CA PHE A 4 -17.94 17.56 -10.26
C PHE A 4 -17.96 19.00 -10.79
N ILE A 5 -18.10 19.16 -12.11
CA ILE A 5 -18.17 20.47 -12.75
C ILE A 5 -19.45 21.21 -12.31
N ILE A 6 -20.58 20.51 -12.20
CA ILE A 6 -21.85 21.10 -11.75
C ILE A 6 -21.75 21.56 -10.29
N VAL A 7 -21.24 20.72 -9.39
CA VAL A 7 -21.04 21.07 -7.97
C VAL A 7 -20.10 22.27 -7.82
N PHE A 8 -19.05 22.31 -8.63
CA PHE A 8 -18.09 23.41 -8.65
C PHE A 8 -18.73 24.74 -9.09
N LEU A 9 -19.51 24.74 -10.18
CA LEU A 9 -20.18 25.93 -10.68
C LEU A 9 -21.27 26.43 -9.71
N ILE A 10 -22.05 25.51 -9.14
CA ILE A 10 -23.08 25.85 -8.15
C ILE A 10 -22.44 26.40 -6.87
N GLY A 11 -21.39 25.75 -6.37
CA GLY A 11 -20.70 26.17 -5.15
C GLY A 11 -20.02 27.54 -5.29
N SER A 12 -19.41 27.81 -6.44
CA SER A 12 -18.85 29.13 -6.77
C SER A 12 -19.94 30.20 -6.86
N TRP A 13 -21.07 29.89 -7.50
CA TRP A 13 -22.22 30.80 -7.57
C TRP A 13 -22.82 31.09 -6.18
N CYS A 14 -22.98 30.06 -5.33
CA CYS A 14 -23.45 30.22 -3.95
C CYS A 14 -22.50 31.07 -3.10
N LEU A 15 -21.18 30.87 -3.21
CA LEU A 15 -20.19 31.70 -2.51
C LEU A 15 -20.27 33.16 -2.95
N ARG A 16 -20.40 33.41 -4.27
CA ARG A 16 -20.59 34.76 -4.81
C ARG A 16 -21.89 35.38 -4.28
N ALA A 17 -23.00 34.66 -4.35
CA ALA A 17 -24.31 35.15 -3.91
C ALA A 17 -24.31 35.53 -2.42
N CYS A 18 -23.71 34.70 -1.56
CA CYS A 18 -23.66 34.99 -0.11
C CYS A 18 -22.60 36.03 0.30
N ASN A 19 -21.61 36.31 -0.55
CA ASN A 19 -20.62 37.38 -0.32
C ASN A 19 -20.87 38.62 -1.18
N TYR A 20 -22.00 38.68 -1.89
CA TYR A 20 -22.38 39.87 -2.65
C TYR A 20 -22.81 40.97 -1.68
N THR A 21 -22.00 42.00 -1.59
CA THR A 21 -22.29 43.20 -0.81
C THR A 21 -22.14 44.42 -1.72
N PRO A 22 -23.08 45.38 -1.70
CA PRO A 22 -23.13 46.50 -2.65
C PRO A 22 -21.91 47.44 -2.57
N THR A 23 -21.12 47.36 -1.50
CA THR A 23 -19.91 48.18 -1.28
C THR A 23 -18.62 47.48 -1.72
N ASN A 24 -18.64 46.19 -2.08
CA ASN A 24 -17.45 45.42 -2.42
C ASN A 24 -17.49 44.98 -3.89
N GLU A 25 -16.96 45.82 -4.78
CA GLU A 25 -16.82 45.54 -6.21
C GLU A 25 -15.80 44.40 -6.52
N HIS A 26 -15.08 43.91 -5.50
CA HIS A 26 -13.95 43.00 -5.66
C HIS A 26 -14.34 41.50 -5.82
N MET A 27 -15.61 41.10 -5.65
CA MET A 27 -16.02 39.68 -5.75
C MET A 27 -16.56 39.31 -7.14
N SER A 28 -15.70 39.44 -8.15
CA SER A 28 -15.97 38.95 -9.52
C SER A 28 -16.20 37.43 -9.55
N MET A 29 -16.92 36.92 -10.56
CA MET A 29 -17.21 35.47 -10.70
C MET A 29 -15.91 34.64 -10.71
N LEU A 30 -14.87 35.17 -11.35
CA LEU A 30 -13.54 34.56 -11.38
C LEU A 30 -12.90 34.46 -9.97
N ASN A 31 -13.06 35.49 -9.13
CA ASN A 31 -12.53 35.50 -7.76
C ASN A 31 -13.30 34.51 -6.86
N ALA A 32 -14.61 34.37 -7.07
CA ALA A 32 -15.41 33.36 -6.38
C ALA A 32 -15.06 31.92 -6.81
N MET A 33 -14.76 31.70 -8.10
CA MET A 33 -14.25 30.41 -8.59
C MET A 33 -12.87 30.09 -8.00
N TRP A 34 -11.98 31.09 -7.94
CA TRP A 34 -10.67 30.97 -7.32
C TRP A 34 -10.77 30.60 -5.83
N LEU A 35 -11.56 31.35 -5.06
CA LEU A 35 -11.81 31.07 -3.65
C LEU A 35 -12.37 29.66 -3.43
N PHE A 36 -13.28 29.21 -4.30
CA PHE A 36 -13.82 27.86 -4.24
C PHE A 36 -12.71 26.80 -4.45
N ILE A 37 -11.86 26.94 -5.48
CA ILE A 37 -10.76 26.01 -5.76
C ILE A 37 -9.81 25.90 -4.57
N VAL A 38 -9.36 27.05 -4.06
CA VAL A 38 -8.38 27.16 -2.98
C VAL A 38 -8.92 26.56 -1.68
N THR A 39 -10.23 26.72 -1.42
CA THR A 39 -10.91 26.14 -0.27
C THR A 39 -11.15 24.63 -0.43
N PHE A 40 -11.57 24.20 -1.62
CA PHE A 40 -11.83 22.79 -1.94
C PHE A 40 -10.55 21.94 -1.89
N LEU A 41 -9.44 22.49 -2.39
CA LEU A 41 -8.12 21.86 -2.32
C LEU A 41 -7.48 22.00 -0.93
N THR A 42 -8.16 22.66 0.02
CA THR A 42 -7.65 22.91 1.38
C THR A 42 -6.32 23.67 1.44
N VAL A 43 -6.01 24.48 0.42
CA VAL A 43 -4.77 25.28 0.35
C VAL A 43 -4.90 26.55 1.19
N GLY A 44 -5.99 27.31 1.02
CA GLY A 44 -6.30 28.47 1.86
C GLY A 44 -5.26 29.61 1.85
N TYR A 45 -4.93 30.18 0.67
CA TYR A 45 -3.95 31.29 0.58
C TYR A 45 -4.32 32.53 1.42
N GLY A 46 -5.62 32.79 1.61
CA GLY A 46 -6.09 33.92 2.43
C GLY A 46 -6.05 35.28 1.74
N ASP A 47 -5.82 35.31 0.42
CA ASP A 47 -5.89 36.48 -0.45
C ASP A 47 -7.33 37.02 -0.57
N PHE A 48 -8.31 36.11 -0.60
CA PHE A 48 -9.73 36.43 -0.54
C PHE A 48 -10.40 35.61 0.57
N ALA A 49 -11.24 36.24 1.38
CA ALA A 49 -11.95 35.58 2.47
C ALA A 49 -13.40 36.05 2.55
N PRO A 50 -14.35 35.14 2.88
CA PRO A 50 -15.73 35.52 3.05
C PRO A 50 -15.91 36.39 4.30
N SER A 51 -16.33 37.64 4.11
CA SER A 51 -16.62 38.56 5.20
C SER A 51 -17.98 38.31 5.83
N THR A 52 -18.92 37.69 5.10
CA THR A 52 -20.29 37.43 5.59
C THR A 52 -20.38 36.13 6.37
N TYR A 53 -21.29 36.08 7.36
CA TYR A 53 -21.56 34.84 8.11
C TYR A 53 -22.02 33.71 7.19
N CYS A 54 -22.88 33.99 6.19
CA CYS A 54 -23.28 32.98 5.22
C CYS A 54 -22.09 32.45 4.42
N GLY A 55 -21.23 33.33 3.89
CA GLY A 55 -20.06 32.94 3.11
C GLY A 55 -19.09 32.05 3.89
N ARG A 56 -18.90 32.32 5.18
CA ARG A 56 -18.06 31.50 6.07
C ARG A 56 -18.61 30.09 6.24
N THR A 57 -19.92 29.94 6.46
CA THR A 57 -20.54 28.60 6.60
C THR A 57 -20.40 27.78 5.31
N ILE A 58 -20.59 28.40 4.15
CA ILE A 58 -20.45 27.73 2.84
C ILE A 58 -18.99 27.33 2.62
N ALA A 59 -18.02 28.20 2.92
CA ALA A 59 -16.60 27.88 2.80
C ALA A 59 -16.19 26.70 3.69
N SER A 60 -16.67 26.65 4.93
CA SER A 60 -16.42 25.50 5.82
C SER A 60 -17.01 24.19 5.27
N LEU A 61 -18.24 24.21 4.73
CA LEU A 61 -18.86 23.04 4.12
C LEU A 61 -18.07 22.55 2.90
N ILE A 62 -17.64 23.47 2.03
CA ILE A 62 -16.83 23.14 0.84
C ILE A 62 -15.51 22.47 1.25
N GLY A 63 -14.86 22.97 2.29
CA GLY A 63 -13.64 22.36 2.84
C GLY A 63 -13.87 20.93 3.33
N LEU A 64 -14.95 20.69 4.09
CA LEU A 64 -15.31 19.34 4.56
C LEU A 64 -15.59 18.36 3.40
N PHE A 65 -16.33 18.81 2.39
CA PHE A 65 -16.56 18.01 1.18
C PHE A 65 -15.28 17.73 0.39
N GLY A 66 -14.36 18.70 0.30
CA GLY A 66 -13.06 18.52 -0.34
C GLY A 66 -12.20 17.44 0.32
N ILE A 67 -12.20 17.41 1.66
CA ILE A 67 -11.48 16.38 2.45
C ILE A 67 -12.10 15.00 2.21
N LEU A 68 -13.44 14.90 2.27
CA LEU A 68 -14.16 13.64 2.04
C LEU A 68 -13.86 13.07 0.64
N ILE A 69 -13.87 13.90 -0.39
CA ILE A 69 -13.58 13.49 -1.76
C ILE A 69 -12.12 13.06 -1.89
N THR A 70 -11.18 13.80 -1.30
CA THR A 70 -9.75 13.44 -1.31
C THR A 70 -9.52 12.07 -0.66
N ALA A 71 -10.18 11.77 0.46
CA ALA A 71 -10.09 10.47 1.12
C ALA A 71 -10.62 9.32 0.24
N LEU A 72 -11.73 9.54 -0.47
CA LEU A 72 -12.27 8.57 -1.42
C LEU A 72 -11.32 8.33 -2.59
N VAL A 73 -10.74 9.40 -3.15
CA VAL A 73 -9.77 9.31 -4.24
C VAL A 73 -8.54 8.52 -3.79
N ILE A 74 -7.99 8.80 -2.62
CA ILE A 74 -6.86 8.05 -2.06
C ILE A 74 -7.24 6.57 -1.92
N THR A 75 -8.42 6.26 -1.37
CA THR A 75 -8.88 4.88 -1.19
C THR A 75 -8.98 4.13 -2.52
N VAL A 76 -9.56 4.75 -3.55
CA VAL A 76 -9.66 4.15 -4.90
C VAL A 76 -8.28 4.00 -5.53
N LEU A 77 -7.41 5.01 -5.41
CA LEU A 77 -6.03 4.92 -5.89
C LEU A 77 -5.29 3.77 -5.22
N THR A 78 -5.41 3.63 -3.89
CA THR A 78 -4.84 2.50 -3.16
C THR A 78 -5.40 1.19 -3.70
N GLN A 79 -6.70 1.05 -3.94
CA GLN A 79 -7.26 -0.18 -4.53
C GLN A 79 -6.76 -0.49 -5.95
N LYS A 80 -6.49 0.54 -6.77
CA LYS A 80 -5.95 0.37 -8.13
C LYS A 80 -4.45 0.11 -8.15
N LEU A 81 -3.70 0.70 -7.22
CA LEU A 81 -2.26 0.52 -7.05
C LEU A 81 -1.91 -0.74 -6.25
N LEU A 82 -2.82 -1.20 -5.39
CA LEU A 82 -2.78 -2.54 -4.83
C LEU A 82 -2.95 -3.50 -6.00
N LEU A 83 -1.81 -4.00 -6.50
CA LEU A 83 -1.76 -4.98 -7.59
C LEU A 83 -2.89 -6.00 -7.46
N ASN A 84 -3.55 -6.30 -8.59
CA ASN A 84 -4.60 -7.31 -8.61
C ASN A 84 -4.08 -8.61 -8.02
N ARG A 85 -4.94 -9.39 -7.36
CA ARG A 85 -4.54 -10.63 -6.68
C ARG A 85 -3.73 -11.57 -7.59
N TRP A 86 -4.07 -11.59 -8.88
CA TRP A 86 -3.37 -12.35 -9.92
C TRP A 86 -1.99 -11.78 -10.27
N GLU A 87 -1.85 -10.46 -10.38
CA GLU A 87 -0.55 -9.81 -10.62
C GLU A 87 0.41 -10.02 -9.44
N LYS A 88 -0.09 -9.92 -8.21
CA LYS A 88 0.68 -10.24 -6.99
C LYS A 88 1.17 -11.69 -7.01
N TYR A 89 0.32 -12.63 -7.41
CA TYR A 89 0.69 -14.03 -7.52
C TYR A 89 1.78 -14.25 -8.57
N VAL A 90 1.61 -13.71 -9.77
CA VAL A 90 2.61 -13.82 -10.85
C VAL A 90 3.93 -13.20 -10.42
N HIS A 91 3.92 -12.03 -9.78
CA HIS A 91 5.13 -11.38 -9.31
C HIS A 91 5.85 -12.19 -8.22
N SER A 92 5.10 -12.73 -7.25
CA SER A 92 5.66 -13.61 -6.21
C SER A 92 6.26 -14.89 -6.81
N PHE A 93 5.60 -15.48 -7.80
CA PHE A 93 6.11 -16.63 -8.53
C PHE A 93 7.42 -16.30 -9.26
N VAL A 94 7.47 -15.19 -9.98
CA VAL A 94 8.69 -14.73 -10.67
C VAL A 94 9.83 -14.50 -9.67
N LEU A 95 9.56 -13.82 -8.55
CA LEU A 95 10.54 -13.62 -7.48
C LEU A 95 11.06 -14.96 -6.91
N ASN A 96 10.18 -15.95 -6.72
CA ASN A 96 10.57 -17.27 -6.24
C ASN A 96 11.52 -17.98 -7.21
N VAL A 97 11.23 -17.93 -8.51
CA VAL A 97 12.10 -18.51 -9.55
C VAL A 97 13.47 -17.84 -9.54
N GLU A 98 13.50 -16.50 -9.45
CA GLU A 98 14.73 -15.72 -9.43
C GLU A 98 15.55 -15.99 -8.15
N LEU A 99 14.92 -16.03 -6.97
CA LEU A 99 15.58 -16.38 -5.71
C LEU A 99 16.14 -17.81 -5.75
N ALA A 100 15.41 -18.78 -6.32
CA ALA A 100 15.88 -20.15 -6.46
C ALA A 100 17.10 -20.26 -7.37
N LYS A 101 17.14 -19.48 -8.46
CA LYS A 101 18.30 -19.38 -9.37
C LYS A 101 19.49 -18.72 -8.68
N ASN A 102 19.28 -17.58 -8.04
CA ASN A 102 20.32 -16.83 -7.34
C ASN A 102 20.94 -17.64 -6.20
N ARG A 103 20.13 -18.37 -5.41
CA ARG A 103 20.63 -19.28 -4.37
C ARG A 103 21.62 -20.31 -4.91
N LYS A 104 21.31 -20.94 -6.05
CA LYS A 104 22.19 -21.95 -6.68
C LYS A 104 23.49 -21.31 -7.19
N MET A 105 23.38 -20.17 -7.86
CA MET A 105 24.54 -19.43 -8.36
C MET A 105 25.47 -18.99 -7.22
N GLN A 106 24.90 -18.55 -6.10
CA GLN A 106 25.67 -18.07 -4.96
C GLN A 106 26.27 -19.22 -4.15
N ALA A 107 25.57 -20.35 -4.01
CA ALA A 107 26.16 -21.56 -3.46
C ALA A 107 27.39 -22.02 -4.27
N ALA A 108 27.33 -21.94 -5.61
CA ALA A 108 28.48 -22.24 -6.46
C ALA A 108 29.66 -21.28 -6.22
N ASN A 109 29.38 -19.98 -6.07
CA ASN A 109 30.41 -18.99 -5.73
C ASN A 109 31.07 -19.24 -4.37
N VAL A 110 30.27 -19.58 -3.35
CA VAL A 110 30.79 -19.94 -2.01
C VAL A 110 31.76 -21.12 -2.12
N ILE A 111 31.37 -22.18 -2.84
CA ILE A 111 32.23 -23.36 -3.03
C ILE A 111 33.52 -22.97 -3.77
N LYS A 112 33.41 -22.20 -4.87
CA LYS A 112 34.56 -21.72 -5.65
C LYS A 112 35.55 -20.95 -4.79
N PHE A 113 35.09 -19.95 -4.05
CA PHE A 113 35.98 -19.12 -3.22
C PHE A 113 36.53 -19.89 -2.01
N ALA A 114 35.75 -20.79 -1.42
CA ALA A 114 36.21 -21.66 -0.34
C ALA A 114 37.35 -22.56 -0.81
N LEU A 115 37.21 -23.17 -1.99
CA LEU A 115 38.27 -23.96 -2.63
C LEU A 115 39.49 -23.10 -2.94
N GLN A 116 39.30 -21.89 -3.48
CA GLN A 116 40.41 -20.98 -3.76
C GLN A 116 41.21 -20.63 -2.49
N VAL A 117 40.53 -20.32 -1.38
CA VAL A 117 41.18 -20.08 -0.08
C VAL A 117 41.90 -21.34 0.42
N TRP A 118 41.29 -22.52 0.27
CA TRP A 118 41.91 -23.80 0.66
C TRP A 118 43.17 -24.10 -0.15
N ILE A 119 43.17 -23.90 -1.47
CA ILE A 119 44.35 -24.09 -2.33
C ILE A 119 45.47 -23.12 -1.94
N LEU A 120 45.14 -21.84 -1.68
CA LEU A 120 46.13 -20.85 -1.26
C LEU A 120 46.75 -21.20 0.10
N LYS A 121 45.95 -21.73 1.02
CA LYS A 121 46.43 -22.26 2.30
C LYS A 121 47.36 -23.47 2.09
N LYS A 122 47.01 -24.40 1.19
CA LYS A 122 47.84 -25.57 0.87
C LYS A 122 49.19 -25.20 0.25
N LYS A 123 49.24 -24.14 -0.57
CA LYS A 123 50.48 -23.59 -1.14
C LYS A 123 51.31 -22.77 -0.13
N ASN A 124 50.94 -22.74 1.15
CA ASN A 124 51.59 -21.97 2.21
C ASN A 124 51.78 -20.47 1.86
N VAL A 125 50.85 -19.91 1.08
CA VAL A 125 50.87 -18.49 0.73
C VAL A 125 50.64 -17.68 2.01
N SER A 126 51.50 -16.68 2.25
CA SER A 126 51.37 -15.78 3.41
C SER A 126 49.98 -15.17 3.47
N LYS A 127 49.40 -15.14 4.69
CA LYS A 127 48.08 -14.55 4.94
C LYS A 127 48.02 -13.04 4.65
N SER A 128 49.15 -12.34 4.68
CA SER A 128 49.19 -10.91 4.31
C SER A 128 49.22 -10.68 2.80
N SER A 129 49.36 -11.75 2.00
CA SER A 129 49.32 -11.63 0.55
C SER A 129 47.96 -11.11 0.09
N ILE A 130 47.97 -10.09 -0.77
CA ILE A 130 46.77 -9.47 -1.36
C ILE A 130 45.84 -10.53 -1.99
N ARG A 131 46.41 -11.60 -2.57
CA ARG A 131 45.64 -12.69 -3.19
C ARG A 131 44.84 -13.51 -2.17
N TYR A 132 45.44 -13.77 -1.00
CA TYR A 132 44.78 -14.50 0.09
C TYR A 132 43.66 -13.65 0.70
N LEU A 133 43.94 -12.39 0.99
CA LEU A 133 42.97 -11.44 1.54
C LEU A 133 41.75 -11.25 0.62
N ARG A 134 41.99 -11.11 -0.69
CA ARG A 134 40.91 -10.99 -1.69
C ARG A 134 40.02 -12.24 -1.70
N ALA A 135 40.61 -13.43 -1.80
CA ALA A 135 39.86 -14.68 -1.81
C ALA A 135 39.05 -14.90 -0.53
N GLN A 136 39.61 -14.52 0.63
CA GLN A 136 38.92 -14.60 1.93
C GLN A 136 37.75 -13.61 2.00
N ARG A 137 37.95 -12.37 1.55
CA ARG A 137 36.89 -11.35 1.53
C ARG A 137 35.74 -11.76 0.60
N ASP A 138 36.06 -12.22 -0.62
CA ASP A 138 35.06 -12.60 -1.61
C ASP A 138 34.27 -13.85 -1.15
N LEU A 139 34.93 -14.78 -0.43
CA LEU A 139 34.26 -15.88 0.27
C LEU A 139 33.28 -15.36 1.32
N PHE A 140 33.72 -14.45 2.20
CA PHE A 140 32.87 -13.91 3.27
C PHE A 140 31.66 -13.15 2.69
N GLN A 141 31.87 -12.35 1.65
CA GLN A 141 30.78 -11.66 0.93
C GLN A 141 29.78 -12.65 0.32
N SER A 142 30.27 -13.73 -0.29
CA SER A 142 29.39 -14.76 -0.89
C SER A 142 28.57 -15.49 0.17
N ILE A 143 29.15 -15.77 1.35
CA ILE A 143 28.43 -16.37 2.49
C ILE A 143 27.34 -15.43 3.00
N HIS A 144 27.67 -14.15 3.19
CA HIS A 144 26.70 -13.15 3.65
C HIS A 144 25.50 -13.05 2.68
N PHE A 145 25.77 -12.96 1.38
CA PHE A 145 24.73 -12.89 0.36
C PHE A 145 23.88 -14.17 0.30
N LEU A 146 24.47 -15.34 0.52
CA LEU A 146 23.73 -16.59 0.62
C LEU A 146 22.78 -16.60 1.84
N HIS A 147 23.22 -16.07 2.98
CA HIS A 147 22.36 -15.91 4.17
C HIS A 147 21.22 -14.93 3.90
N GLU A 148 21.49 -13.81 3.25
CA GLU A 148 20.48 -12.82 2.87
C GLU A 148 19.40 -13.46 1.96
N ILE A 149 19.81 -14.25 0.96
CA ILE A 149 18.87 -14.99 0.11
C ILE A 149 18.05 -15.99 0.93
N LYS A 150 18.69 -16.71 1.88
CA LYS A 150 18.01 -17.68 2.74
C LYS A 150 16.99 -17.00 3.66
N GLN A 151 17.31 -15.83 4.20
CA GLN A 151 16.41 -15.03 5.02
C GLN A 151 15.21 -14.54 4.21
N LYS A 152 15.44 -14.02 3.00
CA LYS A 152 14.36 -13.61 2.07
C LYS A 152 13.44 -14.77 1.73
N GLN A 153 13.97 -15.98 1.57
CA GLN A 153 13.17 -17.19 1.38
C GLN A 153 12.37 -17.57 2.63
N GLY A 154 12.96 -17.50 3.82
CA GLY A 154 12.25 -17.77 5.08
C GLY A 154 11.06 -16.84 5.25
N GLN A 155 11.28 -15.54 5.11
CA GLN A 155 10.22 -14.53 5.21
C GLN A 155 9.08 -14.76 4.19
N GLN A 156 9.40 -15.22 2.98
CA GLN A 156 8.39 -15.52 1.97
C GLN A 156 7.57 -16.78 2.31
N VAL A 157 8.19 -17.79 2.90
CA VAL A 157 7.49 -18.99 3.41
C VAL A 157 6.59 -18.60 4.58
N ASP A 158 7.09 -17.79 5.52
CA ASP A 158 6.30 -17.33 6.68
C ASP A 158 5.05 -16.55 6.23
N ASN A 159 5.20 -15.65 5.25
CA ASN A 159 4.06 -14.91 4.67
C ASN A 159 3.01 -15.83 4.02
N CYS A 160 3.44 -16.94 3.39
CA CYS A 160 2.51 -17.92 2.83
C CYS A 160 1.83 -18.75 3.92
N VAL A 161 2.55 -19.14 4.97
CA VAL A 161 2.00 -19.88 6.11
C VAL A 161 0.95 -19.05 6.84
N ASP A 162 1.24 -17.77 7.12
CA ASP A 162 0.30 -16.86 7.77
C ASP A 162 -1.00 -16.71 6.95
N GLN A 163 -0.87 -16.63 5.62
CA GLN A 163 -2.04 -16.62 4.73
C GLN A 163 -2.81 -17.96 4.73
N ILE A 164 -2.12 -19.10 4.82
CA ILE A 164 -2.74 -20.44 4.88
C ILE A 164 -3.47 -20.63 6.21
N ASP A 165 -2.88 -20.17 7.31
CA ASP A 165 -3.44 -20.28 8.65
C ASP A 165 -4.71 -19.45 8.79
N VAL A 166 -4.75 -18.24 8.22
CA VAL A 166 -5.99 -17.45 8.15
C VAL A 166 -7.07 -18.17 7.35
N VAL A 167 -6.72 -18.81 6.24
CA VAL A 167 -7.68 -19.55 5.40
C VAL A 167 -8.16 -20.84 6.10
N SER A 168 -7.28 -21.54 6.81
CA SER A 168 -7.62 -22.77 7.54
C SER A 168 -8.53 -22.47 8.73
N VAL A 169 -8.26 -21.39 9.47
CA VAL A 169 -9.15 -20.87 10.52
C VAL A 169 -10.51 -20.52 9.94
N GLN A 170 -10.56 -19.79 8.82
CA GLN A 170 -11.83 -19.44 8.19
C GLN A 170 -12.66 -20.68 7.80
N ARG A 171 -12.02 -21.72 7.25
CA ARG A 171 -12.70 -22.98 6.90
C ARG A 171 -13.23 -23.72 8.14
N ASN A 172 -12.45 -23.75 9.22
CA ASN A 172 -12.86 -24.41 10.45
C ASN A 172 -14.06 -23.69 11.09
N THR A 173 -14.03 -22.35 11.11
CA THR A 173 -15.13 -21.54 11.63
C THR A 173 -16.38 -21.71 10.76
N SER A 174 -16.27 -21.69 9.43
CA SER A 174 -17.42 -21.91 8.55
C SER A 174 -18.02 -23.31 8.73
N ALA A 175 -17.19 -24.35 8.84
CA ALA A 175 -17.68 -25.70 9.10
C ALA A 175 -18.40 -25.83 10.45
N GLN A 176 -17.94 -25.10 11.49
CA GLN A 176 -18.65 -25.04 12.78
C GLN A 176 -19.99 -24.32 12.66
N VAL A 177 -20.05 -23.19 11.94
CA VAL A 177 -21.29 -22.44 11.71
C VAL A 177 -22.31 -23.31 10.96
N ASP A 178 -21.87 -24.04 9.93
CA ASP A 178 -22.74 -24.94 9.17
C ASP A 178 -23.29 -26.07 10.06
N ALA A 179 -22.43 -26.69 10.89
CA ALA A 179 -22.86 -27.72 11.84
C ALA A 179 -23.88 -27.21 12.88
N ILE A 180 -23.70 -26.00 13.40
CA ILE A 180 -24.63 -25.37 14.35
C ILE A 180 -25.95 -25.02 13.65
N SER A 181 -25.90 -24.50 12.44
CA SER A 181 -27.08 -24.18 11.63
C SER A 181 -27.90 -25.43 11.33
N GLU A 182 -27.24 -26.56 11.06
CA GLU A 182 -27.90 -27.85 10.86
C GLU A 182 -28.58 -28.36 12.14
N GLN A 183 -27.94 -28.25 13.31
CA GLN A 183 -28.55 -28.57 14.61
C GLN A 183 -29.77 -27.68 14.91
N LEU A 184 -29.70 -26.39 14.60
CA LEU A 184 -30.83 -25.46 14.77
C LEU A 184 -31.99 -25.79 13.82
N ASN A 185 -31.71 -26.11 12.56
CA ASN A 185 -32.73 -26.55 11.60
C ASN A 185 -33.42 -27.84 12.06
N ILE A 186 -32.67 -28.79 12.63
CA ILE A 186 -33.21 -30.02 13.21
C ILE A 186 -34.12 -29.66 14.40
N MET A 187 -33.66 -28.83 15.34
CA MET A 187 -34.44 -28.38 16.50
C MET A 187 -35.74 -27.64 16.10
N GLN A 188 -35.70 -26.76 15.09
CA GLN A 188 -36.91 -26.09 14.57
C GLN A 188 -37.87 -27.07 13.90
N ARG A 189 -37.37 -28.13 13.24
CA ARG A 189 -38.21 -29.15 12.61
C ARG A 189 -38.96 -30.01 13.62
N TYR A 190 -38.35 -30.30 14.78
CA TYR A 190 -38.99 -31.05 15.87
C TYR A 190 -39.83 -30.16 16.81
N GLY A 191 -39.61 -28.84 16.84
CA GLY A 191 -40.33 -27.90 17.71
C GLY A 191 -41.63 -27.31 17.14
N CYS A 192 -41.96 -27.51 15.86
CA CYS A 192 -43.15 -26.91 15.21
C CYS A 192 -44.36 -27.88 15.10
N GLY A 193 -44.43 -28.88 15.98
CA GLY A 193 -45.49 -29.88 16.03
C GLY A 193 -46.17 -29.95 17.39
N CYS A 194 -46.79 -28.86 17.83
CA CYS A 194 -47.78 -28.80 18.91
C CYS A 194 -48.72 -27.61 18.64
#